data_AF-A0A3D5IZV2-F1
#
_entry.id   AF-A0A3D5IZV2-F1
#
_cell.length_a   1.000
_cell.length_b   1.000
_cell.length_c   1.000
_cell.angle_alpha   90.00
_cell.angle_beta   90.00
_cell.angle_gamma   90.00
#
_symmetry.space_group_name_H-M   'P 1'
#
loop_
_entity.id
_entity.type
_entity.pdbx_description
1 polymer ?
#
loop_
_entity_poly.entity_id
_entity_poly.type
_entity_poly.pdbx_seq_one_letter_code
_entity_poly.pdbx_strand_id
1 'polypeptide(L)' 'MPRLIYTALFYFLSPLYFIRLALKGLSNPDYFKRWGERLGYSNNLPSNNKSVLWIHAVSVGEVYA' A
#
# COMPACT_ATOMS: atom_id res chain seq x y z
N MET A 1 -14.98 5.68 25.16
CA MET A 1 -13.93 4.72 25.55
C MET A 1 -13.46 3.77 24.42
N PRO A 2 -14.29 3.17 23.54
CA PRO A 2 -13.79 2.23 22.53
C PRO A 2 -12.85 2.90 21.50
N ARG A 3 -13.06 4.19 21.22
CA ARG A 3 -12.22 4.98 20.30
C ARG A 3 -10.76 5.08 20.77
N LEU A 4 -10.50 5.24 22.07
CA LEU A 4 -9.12 5.34 22.60
C LEU A 4 -8.40 4.00 22.49
N ILE A 5 -9.08 2.91 22.81
CA ILE A 5 -8.53 1.55 22.69
C ILE A 5 -8.24 1.22 21.23
N TYR A 6 -9.18 1.52 20.33
CA TYR A 6 -9.01 1.35 18.89
C TYR A 6 -7.83 2.16 18.36
N THR A 7 -7.73 3.45 18.72
CA THR A 7 -6.63 4.31 18.30
C THR A 7 -5.29 3.81 18.86
N ALA A 8 -5.22 3.41 20.13
CA ALA A 8 -4.01 2.87 20.74
C ALA A 8 -3.57 1.58 20.04
N LEU A 9 -4.48 0.64 19.84
CA LEU A 9 -4.23 -0.58 19.07
C LEU A 9 -3.74 -0.25 17.67
N PHE A 10 -4.40 0.67 16.96
CA PHE A 10 -3.98 1.07 15.62
C PHE A 10 -2.54 1.62 15.61
N TYR A 11 -2.18 2.48 16.59
CA TYR A 11 -0.83 2.99 16.71
C TYR A 11 0.19 1.90 17.04
N PHE A 12 -0.15 0.91 17.88
CA PHE A 12 0.75 -0.21 18.19
C PHE A 12 0.86 -1.24 17.05
N LEU A 13 -0.22 -1.48 16.31
CA LEU A 13 -0.24 -2.43 15.19
C LEU A 13 0.37 -1.86 13.92
N SER A 14 0.28 -0.55 13.69
CA SER A 14 0.87 0.09 12.51
C SER A 14 2.39 -0.15 12.36
N PRO A 15 3.27 0.02 13.38
CA PRO A 15 4.69 -0.27 13.24
C PRO A 15 4.95 -1.76 13.01
N LEU A 16 4.13 -2.66 13.57
CA LEU A 16 4.26 -4.11 13.32
C LEU A 16 4.08 -4.44 11.83
N TYR A 17 3.17 -3.75 11.15
CA TYR A 17 3.00 -3.88 9.70
C TYR A 17 4.26 -3.45 8.92
N PHE A 18 4.85 -2.31 9.29
CA PHE A 18 6.09 -1.83 8.66
C PHE A 18 7.29 -2.74 8.95
N ILE A 19 7.42 -3.26 10.17
CA ILE A 19 8.47 -4.23 10.52
C ILE A 19 8.33 -5.50 9.68
N ARG A 20 7.13 -6.05 9.55
CA ARG A 20 6.88 -7.23 8.72
C ARG A 20 7.25 -6.98 7.25
N LEU A 21 6.92 -5.81 6.72
CA LEU A 21 7.33 -5.40 5.38
C LEU A 21 8.84 -5.28 5.24
N ALA A 22 9.53 -4.69 6.23
CA ALA A 22 10.98 -4.55 6.22
C ALA A 22 11.69 -5.90 6.29
N LEU A 23 11.22 -6.84 7.12
CA LEU A 23 11.72 -8.21 7.17
C LEU A 23 11.56 -8.92 5.82
N LYS A 24 10.39 -8.75 5.18
CA LYS A 24 10.12 -9.32 3.86
C LYS A 24 10.98 -8.66 2.76
N GLY A 25 11.26 -7.37 2.90
CA GLY A 25 12.21 -6.62 2.07
C GLY A 25 13.65 -7.08 2.23
N LEU A 26 14.08 -7.42 3.44
CA LEU A 26 15.42 -7.97 3.70
C LEU A 26 15.63 -9.29 2.93
N SER A 27 14.59 -10.13 2.87
CA SER A 27 14.63 -11.38 2.10
C SER A 27 14.46 -11.17 0.59
N ASN A 28 13.79 -10.10 0.15
CA ASN A 28 13.55 -9.79 -1.27
C ASN A 28 13.77 -8.29 -1.50
N PRO A 29 14.95 -7.85 -1.94
CA PRO A 29 15.26 -6.43 -2.06
C PRO A 29 14.32 -5.66 -3.02
N ASP A 30 13.68 -6.34 -3.98
CA ASP A 30 12.65 -5.74 -4.84
C ASP A 30 11.38 -5.32 -4.07
N TYR A 31 11.14 -5.87 -2.88
CA TYR A 31 10.04 -5.41 -2.02
C TYR A 31 10.25 -3.99 -1.51
N PHE A 32 11.49 -3.57 -1.27
CA PHE A 32 11.82 -2.20 -0.86
C PHE A 32 11.63 -1.20 -1.99
N LYS A 33 11.94 -1.59 -3.24
CA LYS A 33 11.75 -0.73 -4.42
C LYS A 33 10.28 -0.33 -4.63
N ARG A 34 9.35 -1.20 -4.22
CA ARG A 34 7.90 -1.02 -4.39
C ARG A 34 7.20 -0.54 -3.11
N TRP A 35 7.95 -0.02 -2.14
CA TRP A 35 7.36 0.50 -0.91
C TRP A 35 6.57 1.79 -1.17
N GLY A 36 7.08 2.63 -2.07
CA GLY A 36 6.39 3.83 -2.55
C GLY A 36 5.01 3.51 -3.13
N GLU A 37 4.92 2.54 -4.04
CA GLU A 37 3.65 2.12 -4.65
C GLU A 37 2.60 1.72 -3.61
N ARG A 38 3.00 0.99 -2.55
CA ARG A 38 2.10 0.53 -1.47
C ARG A 38 1.61 1.67 -0.57
N LEU A 39 2.40 2.73 -0.45
CA LEU A 39 2.05 3.94 0.29
C LEU A 39 1.33 4.98 -0.59
N GLY A 40 1.05 4.65 -1.84
CA GLY A 40 0.39 5.55 -2.80
C GLY A 40 1.35 6.51 -3.52
N TYR A 41 2.66 6.40 -3.29
CA TYR A 41 3.69 7.08 -4.08
C TYR A 41 3.95 6.29 -5.37
N SER A 42 3.17 6.59 -6.40
CA SER A 42 3.43 6.10 -7.75
C SER A 42 4.19 7.16 -8.55
N ASN A 43 5.28 6.79 -9.22
CA ASN A 43 5.95 7.67 -10.19
C ASN A 43 5.19 7.74 -11.52
N ASN A 44 4.23 6.85 -11.75
CA ASN A 44 3.36 6.85 -12.93
C ASN A 44 2.07 7.61 -12.62
N LEU A 45 2.19 8.90 -12.32
CA LEU A 45 1.00 9.75 -12.40
C LEU A 45 0.66 9.95 -13.87
N PRO A 46 -0.63 9.92 -14.24
CA PRO A 46 -1.05 10.27 -15.57
C PRO A 46 -0.57 11.69 -15.88
N SER A 47 0.14 11.85 -16.99
CA SER A 47 0.57 13.15 -17.50
C SER A 47 -0.65 14.08 -17.58
N ASN A 48 -0.46 15.36 -17.24
CA ASN A 48 -1.51 16.39 -17.10
C ASN A 48 -2.47 16.49 -18.30
N ASN A 49 -2.11 15.94 -19.47
CA ASN A 49 -2.87 15.97 -20.70
C ASN A 49 -3.56 14.65 -21.09
N LYS A 50 -3.58 13.63 -20.23
CA LYS A 50 -4.26 12.35 -20.51
C LYS A 50 -5.53 12.22 -19.68
N SER A 51 -6.64 11.86 -20.32
CA SER A 51 -7.86 11.45 -19.63
C SER A 51 -7.58 10.19 -18.83
N VAL A 52 -7.79 10.26 -17.51
CA VAL A 52 -7.55 9.15 -16.61
C VAL A 52 -8.84 8.39 -16.40
N LEU A 53 -8.96 7.21 -16.99
CA LEU A 53 -10.05 6.30 -16.69
C LEU A 53 -9.70 5.48 -15.45
N TRP A 54 -10.32 5.81 -14.32
CA TRP A 54 -10.19 5.03 -13.09
C TRP A 54 -11.18 3.88 -13.12
N ILE A 55 -10.67 2.66 -13.33
CA ILE A 55 -11.46 1.44 -13.24
C ILE A 55 -11.25 0.87 -11.84
N HIS A 56 -12.31 0.87 -11.02
CA HIS A 56 -12.27 0.18 -9.75
C HIS A 56 -12.59 -1.30 -9.99
N ALA A 57 -11.60 -2.16 -9.78
CA ALA A 57 -11.79 -3.60 -9.84
C ALA A 57 -12.11 -4.15 -8.45
N VAL A 58 -13.15 -4.98 -8.36
CA VAL A 58 -13.57 -5.65 -7.12
C VAL A 58 -12.56 -6.73 -6.73
N SER A 59 -11.89 -7.34 -7.72
CA SER A 59 -10.78 -8.28 -7.52
C SER A 59 -9.68 -8.08 -8.57
N VAL A 60 -8.43 -8.23 -8.14
CA VAL A 60 -7.27 -8.20 -9.06
C VAL A 60 -7.38 -9.33 -10.10
N GLY A 61 -7.94 -10.49 -9.72
CA GLY A 61 -8.09 -11.63 -10.62
C GLY A 61 -9.07 -11.39 -11.78
N GLU A 62 -10.00 -10.45 -11.64
CA GLU A 62 -10.96 -10.11 -12.70
C GLU A 62 -10.36 -9.19 -13.78
N VAL A 63 -9.21 -8.55 -13.49
CA VAL A 63 -8.55 -7.60 -14.40
C VAL A 63 -7.44 -8.26 -15.22
N TYR A 64 -6.83 -9.32 -14.70
CA TYR A 64 -5.71 -10.02 -15.34
C TYR A 64 -6.13 -11.22 -16.22
N ALA A 65 -7.44 -11.40 -16.45
CA ALA A 65 -7.98 -12.49 -17.27
C ALA A 65 -7.76 -12.28 -18.78
#